data_AF-A0A9N9S4U0-F1
#
_entry.id   AF-A0A9N9S4U0-F1
#
_cell.length_a   1.000
_cell.length_b   1.000
_cell.length_c   1.000
_cell.angle_alpha   90.00
_cell.angle_beta   90.00
_cell.angle_gamma   90.00
#
_symmetry.space_group_name_H-M   'P 1'
#
loop_
_entity.id
_entity.type
_entity.pdbx_description
1 polymer ?
#
loop_
_entity_poly.entity_id
_entity_poly.type
_entity_poly.pdbx_seq_one_letter_code
_entity_poly.pdbx_strand_id
1 'polypeptide(L)'
;MKLLIITFTLLIASCCCQDSFNSHTYPELQVDPKAYSDQLNEDGVWMKWNTTISGVPSNAVYGGYDLYGATYIIRADHTTPDAIYAGKIIGKYNPWQKMAYVGHNSHEFKKNDFEILTHERWVWTNKSDQRSKISGSNGFNICRIEVGTEGYMIPGKLDSDGRWCTVSYSGTEVLSSNYEVLCKTC
;
A
#
# COMPACT_ATOMS: atom_id res chain seq x y z
N MET A 1 -39.84 14.61 -56.03
CA MET A 1 -38.52 14.75 -55.38
C MET A 1 -38.67 15.79 -54.27
N LYS A 2 -38.93 15.37 -53.03
CA LYS A 2 -39.16 16.27 -51.88
C LYS A 2 -37.95 16.18 -50.94
N LEU A 3 -37.31 17.33 -50.75
CA LEU A 3 -36.18 17.55 -49.86
C LEU A 3 -36.74 17.80 -48.45
N LEU A 4 -36.36 16.97 -47.47
CA LEU A 4 -36.79 17.09 -46.08
C LEU A 4 -35.66 17.71 -45.25
N ILE A 5 -35.86 18.94 -44.80
CA ILE A 5 -34.98 19.64 -43.85
C ILE A 5 -35.38 19.19 -42.45
N ILE A 6 -34.47 18.54 -41.72
CA ILE A 6 -34.67 18.15 -40.32
C ILE A 6 -33.76 19.04 -39.46
N THR A 7 -34.37 19.91 -38.67
CA THR A 7 -33.71 20.72 -37.64
C THR A 7 -33.38 19.85 -36.43
N PHE A 8 -32.13 19.88 -35.98
CA PHE A 8 -31.68 19.26 -34.73
C PHE A 8 -32.04 20.14 -33.53
N THR A 9 -32.81 19.60 -32.58
CA THR A 9 -32.93 20.16 -31.24
C THR A 9 -32.08 19.32 -30.29
N LEU A 10 -31.10 19.96 -29.65
CA LEU A 10 -30.20 19.36 -28.69
C LEU A 10 -30.94 19.18 -27.35
N LEU A 11 -31.13 17.94 -26.89
CA LEU A 11 -31.62 17.64 -25.55
C LEU A 11 -30.42 17.18 -24.69
N ILE A 12 -30.06 17.99 -23.69
CA ILE A 12 -29.09 17.61 -22.66
C ILE A 12 -29.85 16.84 -21.58
N ALA A 13 -29.64 15.53 -21.50
CA ALA A 13 -30.13 14.71 -20.40
C ALA A 13 -28.96 14.32 -19.49
N SER A 14 -28.99 14.83 -18.27
CA SER A 14 -28.18 14.36 -17.15
C SER A 14 -28.61 12.92 -16.83
N CYS A 15 -27.69 11.97 -16.94
CA CYS A 15 -27.92 10.59 -16.53
C CYS A 15 -27.02 10.28 -15.34
N CYS A 16 -27.65 10.14 -14.17
CA CYS A 16 -27.02 9.66 -12.95
C CYS A 16 -26.58 8.20 -13.12
N CYS A 17 -25.38 7.93 -12.61
CA CYS A 17 -24.72 6.64 -12.55
C CYS A 17 -25.60 5.59 -11.82
N GLN A 18 -25.93 4.49 -12.50
CA GLN A 18 -26.33 3.24 -11.87
C GLN A 18 -25.60 2.09 -12.59
N ASP A 19 -24.35 1.87 -12.19
CA ASP A 19 -23.70 0.59 -12.46
C ASP A 19 -24.12 -0.40 -11.36
N SER A 20 -24.88 -1.40 -11.79
CA SER A 20 -25.28 -2.56 -11.01
C SER A 20 -24.05 -3.32 -10.52
N PHE A 21 -23.74 -3.17 -9.24
CA PHE A 21 -22.73 -3.97 -8.55
C PHE A 21 -23.24 -5.42 -8.45
N ASN A 22 -22.77 -6.30 -9.33
CA ASN A 22 -22.97 -7.74 -9.18
C ASN A 22 -22.24 -8.18 -7.91
N SER A 23 -23.02 -8.55 -6.89
CA SER A 23 -22.54 -9.06 -5.61
C SER A 23 -21.95 -10.46 -5.80
N HIS A 24 -20.65 -10.55 -6.08
CA HIS A 24 -19.90 -11.77 -5.84
C HIS A 24 -19.65 -11.87 -4.33
N THR A 25 -20.42 -12.73 -3.67
CA THR A 25 -20.26 -13.07 -2.25
C THR A 25 -18.92 -13.78 -2.04
N TYR A 26 -17.96 -13.09 -1.42
CA TYR A 26 -16.81 -13.70 -0.78
C TYR A 26 -17.23 -14.25 0.59
N PRO A 27 -16.68 -15.39 1.06
CA PRO A 27 -16.96 -15.89 2.39
C PRO A 27 -16.43 -14.88 3.43
N GLU A 28 -17.35 -14.25 4.13
CA GLU A 28 -17.09 -13.33 5.24
C GLU A 28 -16.45 -14.13 6.37
N LEU A 29 -15.13 -14.00 6.55
CA LEU A 29 -14.47 -14.45 7.77
C LEU A 29 -14.98 -13.55 8.91
N GLN A 30 -15.84 -14.12 9.75
CA GLN A 30 -16.41 -13.48 10.94
C GLN A 30 -15.29 -13.24 11.98
N VAL A 31 -14.53 -12.16 11.82
CA VAL A 31 -13.67 -11.63 12.88
C VAL A 31 -14.52 -10.70 13.71
N ASP A 32 -14.66 -10.96 15.02
CA ASP A 32 -15.40 -10.11 15.96
C ASP A 32 -14.86 -8.66 15.89
N PRO A 33 -15.65 -7.69 15.38
CA PRO A 33 -15.21 -6.32 15.20
C PRO A 33 -14.84 -5.63 16.52
N LYS A 34 -15.38 -6.11 17.65
CA LYS A 34 -15.26 -5.46 18.96
C LYS A 34 -13.99 -5.87 19.70
N ALA A 35 -13.50 -7.11 19.52
CA ALA A 35 -12.22 -7.53 20.05
C ALA A 35 -11.03 -6.82 19.38
N TYR A 36 -11.25 -6.26 18.19
CA TYR A 36 -10.27 -5.54 17.37
C TYR A 36 -10.24 -4.01 17.64
N SER A 37 -11.34 -3.42 18.11
CA SER A 37 -11.45 -1.98 18.37
C SER A 37 -10.73 -1.50 19.63
N ASP A 38 -10.39 -2.38 20.56
CA ASP A 38 -9.89 -1.98 21.89
C ASP A 38 -8.34 -1.80 21.95
N GLN A 39 -7.64 -1.93 20.81
CA GLN A 39 -6.17 -1.74 20.70
C GLN A 39 -5.76 -0.46 19.95
N LEU A 40 -6.67 0.50 19.78
CA LEU A 40 -6.48 1.68 18.93
C LEU A 40 -5.64 2.77 19.62
N ASN A 41 -4.36 2.91 19.21
CA ASN A 41 -3.56 4.12 19.40
C ASN A 41 -3.59 4.95 18.10
N GLU A 42 -3.68 6.28 18.22
CA GLU A 42 -4.08 7.26 17.19
C GLU A 42 -3.21 7.44 15.92
N ASP A 43 -2.33 6.51 15.55
CA ASP A 43 -1.50 6.61 14.34
C ASP A 43 -1.37 5.27 13.62
N GLY A 44 -2.12 5.07 12.52
CA GLY A 44 -2.00 3.90 11.64
C GLY A 44 -2.16 2.56 12.34
N VAL A 45 -3.31 1.90 12.17
CA VAL A 45 -3.54 0.63 12.86
C VAL A 45 -2.82 -0.49 12.10
N TRP A 46 -1.74 -1.01 12.70
CA TRP A 46 -1.02 -2.17 12.19
C TRP A 46 -1.78 -3.45 12.56
N MET A 47 -2.33 -4.13 11.55
CA MET A 47 -3.10 -5.36 11.72
C MET A 47 -2.24 -6.58 11.51
N LYS A 48 -2.22 -7.52 12.46
CA LYS A 48 -1.62 -8.84 12.23
C LYS A 48 -2.30 -9.53 11.04
N TRP A 49 -1.49 -10.05 10.13
CA TRP A 49 -1.93 -10.73 8.92
C TRP A 49 -0.95 -11.84 8.54
N ASN A 50 -1.34 -12.69 7.59
CA ASN A 50 -0.44 -13.68 7.03
C ASN A 50 -0.75 -13.98 5.56
N THR A 51 0.15 -14.70 4.90
CA THR A 51 0.01 -15.09 3.49
C THR A 51 -1.03 -16.18 3.24
N THR A 52 -1.52 -16.88 4.28
CA THR A 52 -2.52 -17.96 4.10
C THR A 52 -3.93 -17.39 3.95
N ILE A 53 -4.21 -16.24 4.58
CA ILE A 53 -5.46 -15.50 4.42
C ILE A 53 -5.55 -14.93 2.99
N SER A 54 -6.71 -15.07 2.35
CA SER A 54 -6.97 -14.49 1.04
C SER A 54 -7.30 -13.00 1.15
N GLY A 55 -6.70 -12.18 0.28
CA GLY A 55 -7.01 -10.76 0.18
C GLY A 55 -6.31 -9.92 1.23
N VAL A 56 -6.91 -8.77 1.53
CA VAL A 56 -6.43 -7.78 2.51
C VAL A 56 -7.62 -7.21 3.29
N PRO A 57 -7.41 -6.62 4.48
CA PRO A 57 -8.43 -5.81 5.15
C PRO A 57 -8.99 -4.73 4.22
N SER A 58 -10.29 -4.41 4.38
CA SER A 58 -10.99 -3.44 3.52
C SER A 58 -10.38 -2.03 3.53
N ASN A 59 -9.70 -1.67 4.61
CA ASN A 59 -9.04 -0.40 4.83
C ASN A 59 -7.50 -0.50 4.79
N ALA A 60 -6.96 -1.52 4.12
CA ALA A 60 -5.52 -1.66 3.92
C ALA A 60 -4.96 -0.53 3.05
N VAL A 61 -3.83 0.05 3.45
CA VAL A 61 -3.22 1.17 2.74
C VAL A 61 -2.53 0.67 1.47
N TYR A 62 -2.95 1.24 0.34
CA TYR A 62 -2.37 0.97 -0.96
C TYR A 62 -0.91 1.46 -1.03
N GLY A 63 0.00 0.51 -1.26
CA GLY A 63 1.43 0.73 -1.35
C GLY A 63 1.89 1.17 -2.74
N GLY A 64 1.22 0.66 -3.78
CA GLY A 64 1.62 0.78 -5.16
C GLY A 64 1.28 -0.50 -5.92
N TYR A 65 2.06 -0.85 -6.94
CA TYR A 65 1.80 -2.02 -7.78
C TYR A 65 3.09 -2.60 -8.33
N ASP A 66 3.07 -3.91 -8.57
CA ASP A 66 4.12 -4.66 -9.27
C ASP A 66 3.54 -5.37 -10.50
N LEU A 67 4.36 -6.24 -11.13
CA LEU A 67 3.98 -7.06 -12.29
C LEU A 67 2.67 -7.83 -12.10
N TYR A 68 2.33 -8.21 -10.87
CA TYR A 68 1.18 -9.06 -10.55
C TYR A 68 -0.01 -8.28 -10.00
N GLY A 69 0.11 -6.95 -9.84
CA GLY A 69 -0.98 -6.06 -9.47
C GLY A 69 -0.72 -5.26 -8.20
N ALA A 70 -1.80 -4.93 -7.48
CA ALA A 70 -1.75 -4.06 -6.32
C ALA A 70 -0.90 -4.65 -5.17
N THR A 71 -0.08 -3.78 -4.56
CA THR A 71 0.71 -4.10 -3.38
C THR A 71 0.30 -3.22 -2.21
N TYR A 72 0.42 -3.76 -1.00
CA TYR A 72 0.01 -3.13 0.24
C TYR A 72 1.18 -2.99 1.20
N ILE A 73 1.10 -1.95 2.03
CA ILE A 73 2.17 -1.60 2.96
C ILE A 73 2.13 -2.55 4.15
N ILE A 74 3.25 -3.22 4.40
CA ILE A 74 3.40 -4.12 5.54
C ILE A 74 4.63 -3.77 6.35
N ARG A 75 4.68 -4.31 7.57
CA ARG A 75 5.92 -4.46 8.33
C ARG A 75 6.04 -5.90 8.82
N ALA A 76 7.25 -6.42 8.89
CA ALA A 76 7.48 -7.77 9.39
C ALA A 76 8.73 -7.85 10.25
N ASP A 77 8.71 -8.74 11.24
CA ASP A 77 9.89 -9.00 12.07
C ASP A 77 11.01 -9.60 11.21
N HIS A 78 12.20 -9.05 11.35
CA HIS A 78 13.41 -9.51 10.70
C HIS A 78 14.55 -9.54 11.71
N THR A 79 15.24 -10.68 11.75
CA THR A 79 16.41 -10.89 12.61
C THR A 79 17.53 -11.45 11.74
N THR A 80 18.73 -10.88 11.84
CA THR A 80 19.90 -11.40 11.15
C THR A 80 20.46 -12.64 11.87
N PRO A 81 21.18 -13.55 11.20
CA PRO A 81 21.69 -14.79 11.82
C PRO A 81 22.59 -14.57 13.05
N ASP A 82 23.26 -13.43 13.12
CA ASP A 82 24.12 -12.97 14.21
C ASP A 82 23.40 -12.06 15.22
N ALA A 83 22.09 -11.84 15.04
CA ALA A 83 21.25 -10.94 15.82
C ALA A 83 21.76 -9.48 15.90
N ILE A 84 22.63 -9.04 14.98
CA ILE A 84 23.07 -7.63 14.89
C ILE A 84 21.87 -6.71 14.67
N TYR A 85 20.86 -7.17 13.93
CA TYR A 85 19.58 -6.48 13.78
C TYR A 85 18.44 -7.38 14.19
N ALA A 86 17.54 -6.86 15.04
CA ALA A 86 16.25 -7.46 15.35
C ALA A 86 15.20 -6.34 15.39
N GLY A 87 14.23 -6.39 14.50
CA GLY A 87 13.21 -5.35 14.42
C GLY A 87 12.22 -5.55 13.29
N LYS A 88 11.23 -4.66 13.21
CA LYS A 88 10.23 -4.65 12.14
C LYS A 88 10.75 -3.85 10.96
N ILE A 89 10.61 -4.41 9.76
CA ILE A 89 11.04 -3.77 8.51
C ILE A 89 9.82 -3.55 7.62
N ILE A 90 9.71 -2.36 7.03
CA ILE A 90 8.67 -2.04 6.05
C ILE A 90 8.89 -2.80 4.75
N GLY A 91 7.81 -3.25 4.13
CA GLY A 91 7.86 -3.92 2.85
C GLY A 91 6.51 -3.91 2.14
N LYS A 92 6.36 -4.88 1.24
CA LYS A 92 5.19 -5.02 0.36
C LYS A 92 4.51 -6.36 0.54
N TYR A 93 3.20 -6.40 0.38
CA TYR A 93 2.41 -7.62 0.24
C TYR A 93 1.56 -7.56 -1.03
N ASN A 94 1.61 -8.61 -1.84
CA ASN A 94 0.74 -8.83 -2.98
C ASN A 94 -0.28 -9.93 -2.64
N PRO A 95 -1.59 -9.63 -2.53
CA PRO A 95 -2.61 -10.61 -2.18
C PRO A 95 -2.91 -11.61 -3.30
N TRP A 96 -2.67 -11.26 -4.57
CA TRP A 96 -2.86 -12.17 -5.69
C TRP A 96 -1.85 -13.31 -5.64
N GLN A 97 -0.58 -12.97 -5.42
CA GLN A 97 0.48 -13.97 -5.29
C GLN A 97 0.56 -14.62 -3.91
N LYS A 98 -0.08 -14.02 -2.90
CA LYS A 98 0.07 -14.37 -1.48
C LYS A 98 1.53 -14.31 -1.04
N MET A 99 2.22 -13.24 -1.43
CA MET A 99 3.65 -13.06 -1.14
C MET A 99 3.88 -11.72 -0.44
N ALA A 100 4.58 -11.79 0.69
CA ALA A 100 5.06 -10.63 1.44
C ALA A 100 6.58 -10.61 1.43
N TYR A 101 7.17 -9.43 1.27
CA TYR A 101 8.61 -9.25 1.16
C TYR A 101 9.08 -8.00 1.91
N VAL A 102 10.23 -8.11 2.56
CA VAL A 102 10.96 -6.98 3.18
C VAL A 102 12.39 -6.93 2.66
N GLY A 103 12.94 -5.73 2.48
CA GLY A 103 14.32 -5.51 2.05
C GLY A 103 15.24 -5.25 3.24
N HIS A 104 16.38 -5.94 3.29
CA HIS A 104 17.42 -5.67 4.29
C HIS A 104 18.80 -6.11 3.81
N ASN A 105 19.81 -5.28 4.03
CA ASN A 105 21.21 -5.60 3.75
C ASN A 105 21.41 -6.16 2.32
N SER A 106 20.89 -5.45 1.32
CA SER A 106 20.97 -5.80 -0.10
C SER A 106 20.15 -7.02 -0.55
N HIS A 107 19.37 -7.64 0.33
CA HIS A 107 18.59 -8.84 0.04
C HIS A 107 17.09 -8.63 0.27
N GLU A 108 16.26 -9.32 -0.52
CA GLU A 108 14.83 -9.43 -0.32
C GLU A 108 14.48 -10.72 0.46
N PHE A 109 13.70 -10.58 1.52
CA PHE A 109 13.30 -11.70 2.38
C PHE A 109 11.79 -11.91 2.32
N LYS A 110 11.39 -13.14 1.99
CA LYS A 110 9.99 -13.57 2.05
C LYS A 110 9.51 -13.63 3.50
N LYS A 111 8.27 -13.19 3.73
CA LYS A 111 7.58 -13.22 5.02
C LYS A 111 6.22 -13.92 4.88
N ASN A 112 5.88 -14.72 5.88
CA ASN A 112 4.57 -15.37 5.97
C ASN A 112 3.66 -14.64 6.95
N ASP A 113 4.21 -14.26 8.10
CA ASP A 113 3.54 -13.47 9.12
C ASP A 113 4.05 -12.03 9.09
N PHE A 114 3.13 -11.08 9.14
CA PHE A 114 3.43 -9.65 9.05
C PHE A 114 2.29 -8.84 9.66
N GLU A 115 2.47 -7.53 9.72
CA GLU A 115 1.40 -6.59 10.01
C GLU A 115 1.14 -5.73 8.79
N ILE A 116 -0.12 -5.56 8.41
CA ILE A 116 -0.54 -4.69 7.32
C ILE A 116 -0.97 -3.34 7.86
N LEU A 117 -0.51 -2.26 7.23
CA LEU A 117 -0.93 -0.92 7.59
C LEU A 117 -2.38 -0.72 7.15
N THR A 118 -3.22 -0.34 8.09
CA THR A 118 -4.62 -0.01 7.83
C THR A 118 -4.95 1.39 8.32
N HIS A 119 -6.19 1.80 8.08
CA HIS A 119 -6.82 3.06 8.48
C HIS A 119 -6.83 4.12 7.37
N GLU A 120 -7.72 5.09 7.52
CA GLU A 120 -7.96 6.16 6.56
C GLU A 120 -6.99 7.34 6.78
N ARG A 121 -6.92 8.25 5.80
CA ARG A 121 -6.16 9.52 5.80
C ARG A 121 -4.66 9.42 5.50
N TRP A 122 -4.29 8.54 4.57
CA TRP A 122 -2.93 8.48 4.04
C TRP A 122 -2.85 9.05 2.63
N VAL A 123 -1.81 9.83 2.36
CA VAL A 123 -1.50 10.37 1.04
C VAL A 123 -0.02 10.18 0.72
N TRP A 124 0.27 9.79 -0.52
CA TRP A 124 1.62 9.81 -1.06
C TRP A 124 1.95 11.22 -1.52
N THR A 125 3.07 11.77 -1.02
CA THR A 125 3.57 13.08 -1.46
C THR A 125 5.02 13.01 -1.89
N ASN A 126 5.45 13.96 -2.72
CA ASN A 126 6.83 14.06 -3.12
C ASN A 126 7.72 14.42 -1.92
N LYS A 127 8.96 13.91 -1.93
CA LYS A 127 10.00 14.23 -0.95
C LYS A 127 10.18 15.73 -0.67
N SER A 128 9.95 16.58 -1.67
CA SER A 128 10.14 18.03 -1.57
C SER A 128 8.95 18.79 -0.96
N ASP A 129 7.82 18.13 -0.71
CA ASP A 129 6.65 18.78 -0.14
C ASP A 129 6.83 19.00 1.36
N GLN A 130 6.87 20.27 1.80
CA GLN A 130 6.99 20.66 3.20
C GLN A 130 5.82 20.19 4.09
N ARG A 131 4.71 19.74 3.48
CA ARG A 131 3.58 19.11 4.19
C ARG A 131 3.86 17.67 4.58
N SER A 132 4.99 17.10 4.15
CA SER A 132 5.43 15.77 4.55
C SER A 132 5.88 15.76 6.02
N LYS A 133 4.95 16.00 6.95
CA LYS A 133 5.13 15.62 8.34
C LYS A 133 5.07 14.09 8.36
N ILE A 134 6.26 13.54 8.20
CA ILE A 134 6.63 12.13 8.26
C ILE A 134 5.72 11.43 9.25
N SER A 135 4.89 10.53 8.74
CA SER A 135 3.85 9.95 9.53
C SER A 135 4.32 8.66 10.19
N GLY A 136 4.17 8.64 11.51
CA GLY A 136 4.39 7.50 12.38
C GLY A 136 5.02 7.95 13.69
N SER A 137 4.19 8.14 14.73
CA SER A 137 4.63 8.36 16.12
C SER A 137 5.51 7.23 16.69
N ASN A 138 5.67 6.13 15.95
CA ASN A 138 6.50 4.97 16.28
C ASN A 138 7.73 4.79 15.36
N GLY A 139 8.13 5.79 14.57
CA GLY A 139 9.46 5.83 13.94
C GLY A 139 9.63 5.06 12.62
N PHE A 140 8.55 4.69 11.92
CA PHE A 140 8.68 4.11 10.58
C PHE A 140 8.31 5.14 9.51
N ASN A 141 9.34 5.72 8.90
CA ASN A 141 9.19 6.59 7.76
C ASN A 141 8.95 5.70 6.52
N ILE A 142 7.74 5.76 5.98
CA ILE A 142 7.35 4.92 4.84
C ILE A 142 7.52 5.71 3.56
N CYS A 143 8.15 5.09 2.58
CA CYS A 143 8.36 5.67 1.26
C CYS A 143 7.97 4.67 0.17
N ARG A 144 7.89 5.13 -1.07
CA ARG A 144 7.84 4.27 -2.25
C ARG A 144 8.70 4.84 -3.36
N ILE A 145 9.17 3.95 -4.23
CA ILE A 145 9.97 4.32 -5.41
C ILE A 145 9.41 3.65 -6.65
N GLU A 146 9.71 4.25 -7.79
CA GLU A 146 9.53 3.63 -9.09
C GLU A 146 10.72 2.70 -9.38
N VAL A 147 10.44 1.46 -9.81
CA VAL A 147 11.46 0.46 -10.20
C VAL A 147 11.08 -0.24 -11.50
N GLY A 148 12.08 -0.81 -12.18
CA GLY A 148 11.90 -1.50 -13.45
C GLY A 148 11.67 -0.53 -14.61
N THR A 149 11.69 -1.07 -15.83
CA THR A 149 11.42 -0.29 -17.05
C THR A 149 9.94 0.02 -17.23
N GLU A 150 9.08 -0.73 -16.55
CA GLU A 150 7.63 -0.64 -16.58
C GLU A 150 7.08 0.38 -15.57
N GLY A 151 7.94 0.95 -14.72
CA GLY A 151 7.57 1.96 -13.75
C GLY A 151 6.73 1.41 -12.59
N TYR A 152 7.11 0.28 -12.00
CA TYR A 152 6.40 -0.29 -10.85
C TYR A 152 6.61 0.55 -9.59
N MET A 153 5.52 0.83 -8.87
CA MET A 153 5.59 1.62 -7.63
C MET A 153 5.64 0.70 -6.43
N ILE A 154 6.77 0.66 -5.73
CA ILE A 154 7.01 -0.30 -4.65
C ILE A 154 7.21 0.42 -3.31
N PRO A 155 6.45 0.07 -2.25
CA PRO A 155 6.65 0.65 -0.92
C PRO A 155 7.86 0.04 -0.20
N GLY A 156 8.45 0.80 0.72
CA GLY A 156 9.54 0.36 1.57
C GLY A 156 9.89 1.36 2.68
N LYS A 157 11.12 1.27 3.18
CA LYS A 157 11.59 2.02 4.35
C LYS A 157 12.42 3.23 3.91
N LEU A 158 12.16 4.35 4.55
CA LEU A 158 12.98 5.56 4.43
C LEU A 158 14.03 5.55 5.55
N ASP A 159 15.26 5.91 5.20
CA ASP A 159 16.35 6.04 6.17
C ASP A 159 16.11 7.18 7.17
N SER A 160 16.86 7.16 8.27
CA SER A 160 16.73 8.15 9.36
C SER A 160 16.98 9.58 8.90
N ASP A 161 17.87 9.75 7.92
CA ASP A 161 18.26 11.06 7.39
C ASP A 161 17.32 11.55 6.28
N GLY A 162 16.33 10.74 5.88
CA GLY A 162 15.43 11.06 4.78
C GLY A 162 16.16 11.22 3.43
N ARG A 163 17.31 10.58 3.24
CA ARG A 163 18.07 10.67 1.99
C ARG A 163 17.70 9.56 1.02
N TRP A 164 17.46 8.35 1.53
CA TRP A 164 17.30 7.14 0.73
C TRP A 164 16.04 6.38 1.10
N CYS A 165 15.21 6.10 0.11
CA CYS A 165 14.19 5.08 0.20
C CYS A 165 14.76 3.75 -0.26
N THR A 166 14.48 2.69 0.50
CA THR A 166 14.92 1.33 0.20
C THR A 166 13.72 0.40 0.13
N VAL A 167 13.64 -0.39 -0.93
CA VAL A 167 12.49 -1.26 -1.23
C VAL A 167 12.95 -2.66 -1.62
N SER A 168 12.08 -3.64 -1.41
CA SER A 168 12.31 -5.02 -1.84
C SER A 168 11.84 -5.21 -3.29
N TYR A 169 12.75 -5.58 -4.19
CA TYR A 169 12.42 -5.80 -5.59
C TYR A 169 13.35 -6.84 -6.26
N SER A 170 12.75 -7.82 -6.92
CA SER A 170 13.45 -8.82 -7.75
C SER A 170 14.58 -9.57 -7.03
N GLY A 171 14.37 -9.94 -5.77
CA GLY A 171 15.35 -10.67 -4.96
C GLY A 171 16.37 -9.80 -4.23
N THR A 172 16.39 -8.49 -4.47
CA THR A 172 17.35 -7.57 -3.87
C THR A 172 16.66 -6.41 -3.16
N GLU A 173 17.44 -5.68 -2.37
CA GLU A 173 17.03 -4.38 -1.83
C GLU A 173 17.53 -3.28 -2.77
N VAL A 174 16.60 -2.50 -3.31
CA VAL A 174 16.88 -1.39 -4.23
C VAL A 174 16.80 -0.08 -3.46
N LEU A 175 17.76 0.82 -3.69
CA LEU A 175 17.82 2.14 -3.06
C LEU A 175 17.62 3.25 -4.09
N SER A 176 16.91 4.32 -3.71
CA SER A 176 16.74 5.52 -4.54
C SER A 176 16.60 6.77 -3.68
N SER A 177 17.14 7.89 -4.16
CA SER A 177 16.95 9.22 -3.58
C SER A 177 15.72 9.95 -4.13
N ASN A 178 15.14 9.44 -5.22
CA ASN A 178 13.89 9.88 -5.79
C ASN A 178 12.76 8.95 -5.31
N TYR A 179 11.92 9.45 -4.43
CA TYR A 179 10.89 8.68 -3.75
C TYR A 179 9.72 9.58 -3.35
N GLU A 180 8.57 8.95 -3.10
CA GLU A 180 7.42 9.57 -2.43
C GLU A 180 7.37 9.11 -0.96
N VAL A 181 6.84 9.95 -0.09
CA VAL A 181 6.67 9.69 1.34
C VAL A 181 5.19 9.52 1.65
N LEU A 182 4.87 8.55 2.49
CA LEU A 182 3.51 8.38 3.00
C LEU A 182 3.27 9.35 4.16
N CYS A 183 2.23 10.17 4.04
CA CYS A 183 1.90 11.22 5.00
C CYS A 183 0.45 11.11 5.47
N LYS A 184 0.19 11.53 6.71
CA LYS A 184 -1.17 11.60 7.26
C LYS A 184 -1.81 12.90 6.78
N THR A 185 -2.99 12.84 6.19
CA THR A 185 -3.78 14.05 5.91
C THR A 185 -4.42 14.53 7.22
N CYS A 186 -4.17 15.78 7.58
CA CYS A 186 -4.78 16.44 8.73
C CYS A 186 -6.29 16.67 8.56
#